data_AF-A0ABD2T0D5-F1
#
_entry.id   AF-A0ABD2T0D5-F1
#
_cell.length_a   1.000
_cell.length_b   1.000
_cell.length_c   1.000
_cell.angle_alpha   90.00
_cell.angle_beta   90.00
_cell.angle_gamma   90.00
#
_symmetry.space_group_name_H-M   'P 1'
#
loop_
_entity.id
_entity.type
_entity.pdbx_description
1 polymer ?
#
loop_
_entity_poly.entity_id
_entity_poly.type
_entity_poly.pdbx_seq_one_letter_code
_entity_poly.pdbx_strand_id
1 'polypeptide(L)'
;MSFKLLFIHFLVTYMALSEIFLISFSYTTNTNCPSGYPKEGVGVEKEDIDKMQFAVNLEFLEAEYFLWASYGFGLDVVAPNLPMSGPPPIGARKAHLDQLTNNIIVEFANQEVGHLRSLNSTVGVFPRPLLDLSAKNFAKIFDDAFGHKLVPPFDPYRDSLSYMLSCYVIPYVGLVGYVGTNPNINGYETKRLLAGLLGVESG
;
A
#
# COMPACT_ATOMS: atom_id res chain seq x y z
N MET A 1 -41.61 10.06 32.00
CA MET A 1 -40.50 9.36 31.31
C MET A 1 -39.50 10.42 30.86
N SER A 2 -38.22 10.31 31.23
CA SER A 2 -37.22 11.35 30.92
C SER A 2 -36.96 11.44 29.42
N PHE A 3 -36.73 12.65 28.90
CA PHE A 3 -36.47 12.93 27.49
C PHE A 3 -35.32 12.06 26.92
N LYS A 4 -34.34 11.70 27.77
CA LYS A 4 -33.25 10.76 27.42
C LYS A 4 -33.75 9.35 27.09
N LEU A 5 -34.75 8.85 27.81
CA LEU A 5 -35.29 7.50 27.59
C LEU A 5 -36.15 7.44 26.32
N LEU A 6 -36.84 8.54 25.99
CA LEU A 6 -37.61 8.66 24.75
C LEU A 6 -36.68 8.70 23.52
N PHE A 7 -35.56 9.41 23.62
CA PHE A 7 -34.58 9.53 22.54
C PHE A 7 -33.85 8.21 22.26
N ILE A 8 -33.46 7.48 23.31
CA ILE A 8 -32.83 6.16 23.17
C ILE A 8 -33.80 5.16 22.55
N HIS A 9 -35.07 5.15 22.98
CA HIS A 9 -36.06 4.28 22.35
C HIS A 9 -36.28 4.61 20.87
N PHE A 10 -36.34 5.89 20.51
CA PHE A 10 -36.49 6.33 19.12
C PHE A 10 -35.27 5.97 18.25
N LEU A 11 -34.06 6.09 18.80
CA LEU A 11 -32.83 5.74 18.08
C LEU A 11 -32.73 4.23 17.85
N VAL A 12 -33.06 3.42 18.86
CA VAL A 12 -33.03 1.95 18.76
C VAL A 12 -34.11 1.42 17.81
N THR A 13 -35.32 1.98 17.84
CA THR A 13 -36.36 1.60 16.87
C THR A 13 -36.01 2.05 15.45
N TYR A 14 -35.39 3.23 15.28
CA TYR A 14 -34.94 3.70 13.97
C TYR A 14 -33.84 2.82 13.38
N MET A 15 -32.84 2.42 14.18
CA MET A 15 -31.80 1.49 13.72
C MET A 15 -32.39 0.11 13.38
N ALA A 16 -33.27 -0.44 14.23
CA ALA A 16 -33.90 -1.74 13.98
C ALA A 16 -34.82 -1.73 12.73
N LEU A 17 -35.50 -0.61 12.46
CA LEU A 17 -36.33 -0.45 11.25
C LEU A 17 -35.49 -0.19 9.99
N SER A 18 -34.31 0.43 10.12
CA SER A 18 -33.39 0.65 8.99
C SER A 18 -32.78 -0.66 8.47
N GLU A 19 -32.59 -1.65 9.35
CA GLU A 19 -32.15 -3.00 8.94
C GLU A 19 -33.26 -3.77 8.22
N ILE A 20 -34.54 -3.54 8.59
CA ILE A 20 -35.68 -4.19 7.93
C ILE A 20 -35.94 -3.60 6.54
N PHE A 21 -35.65 -2.32 6.33
CA PHE A 21 -35.86 -1.66 5.02
C PHE A 21 -34.78 -2.02 3.98
N LEU A 22 -33.64 -2.56 4.39
CA LEU A 22 -32.58 -3.03 3.48
C LEU A 22 -32.77 -4.47 2.99
N ILE A 23 -33.79 -5.20 3.48
CA ILE A 23 -33.97 -6.63 3.15
C ILE A 23 -34.91 -6.88 1.96
N SER A 24 -35.49 -5.85 1.33
CA SER A 24 -36.49 -6.08 0.27
C SER A 24 -36.36 -5.19 -0.96
N PHE A 25 -35.18 -5.20 -1.60
CA PHE A 25 -35.04 -4.94 -3.04
C PHE A 25 -33.90 -5.74 -3.66
N SER A 26 -33.80 -7.03 -3.33
CA SER A 26 -33.09 -7.97 -4.20
C SER A 26 -33.96 -8.19 -5.42
N TYR A 27 -33.82 -7.35 -6.44
CA TYR A 27 -34.27 -7.70 -7.79
C TYR A 27 -33.64 -9.05 -8.11
N THR A 28 -34.47 -10.07 -8.31
CA THR A 28 -34.06 -11.36 -8.86
C THR A 28 -33.68 -11.13 -10.31
N THR A 29 -32.54 -10.48 -10.54
CA THR A 29 -31.86 -10.66 -11.81
C THR A 29 -31.50 -12.14 -11.84
N ASN A 30 -31.89 -12.81 -12.92
CA ASN A 30 -31.56 -14.19 -13.17
C ASN A 30 -30.06 -14.27 -13.54
N THR A 31 -29.20 -13.73 -12.68
CA THR A 31 -27.76 -13.95 -12.74
C THR A 31 -27.54 -15.31 -12.14
N ASN A 32 -27.68 -16.33 -12.98
CA ASN A 32 -26.88 -17.53 -12.80
C ASN A 32 -25.43 -17.04 -12.79
N CYS A 33 -24.90 -16.69 -11.61
CA CYS A 33 -23.47 -16.68 -11.41
C CYS A 33 -23.02 -18.07 -11.84
N PRO A 34 -22.21 -18.23 -12.90
CA PRO A 34 -21.76 -19.55 -13.30
C PRO A 34 -21.14 -20.20 -12.08
N SER A 35 -21.80 -21.22 -11.53
CA SER A 35 -21.30 -21.94 -10.37
C SER A 35 -20.18 -22.83 -10.87
N GLY A 36 -18.95 -22.36 -10.68
CA GLY A 36 -17.74 -23.05 -11.11
C GLY A 36 -16.65 -22.06 -11.44
N TYR A 37 -15.43 -22.34 -10.98
CA TYR A 37 -14.25 -21.68 -11.52
C TYR A 37 -14.21 -21.90 -13.04
N PRO A 38 -13.71 -20.94 -13.84
CA PRO A 38 -13.50 -21.15 -15.26
C PRO A 38 -12.81 -22.51 -15.48
N LYS A 39 -13.38 -23.37 -16.33
CA LYS A 39 -12.86 -24.72 -16.59
C LYS A 39 -11.42 -24.69 -17.11
N GLU A 40 -11.01 -23.57 -17.68
CA GLU A 40 -9.64 -23.19 -17.96
C GLU A 40 -9.48 -21.73 -17.50
N GLY A 41 -8.61 -21.50 -16.52
CA GLY A 41 -8.21 -20.16 -16.11
C GLY A 41 -6.83 -19.86 -16.68
N VAL A 42 -6.64 -18.67 -17.23
CA VAL A 42 -5.29 -18.18 -17.54
C VAL A 42 -4.63 -17.78 -16.21
N GLY A 43 -3.40 -18.22 -15.97
CA GLY A 43 -2.67 -17.90 -14.74
C GLY A 43 -2.41 -16.39 -14.63
N VAL A 44 -1.77 -15.85 -15.65
CA VAL A 44 -1.44 -14.42 -15.78
C VAL A 44 -1.97 -13.93 -17.12
N GLU A 45 -2.98 -13.05 -17.08
CA GLU A 45 -3.50 -12.39 -18.28
C GLU A 45 -2.58 -11.24 -18.67
N LYS A 46 -2.48 -10.96 -19.98
CA LYS A 46 -1.57 -9.92 -20.48
C LYS A 46 -1.96 -8.54 -19.95
N GLU A 47 -3.25 -8.24 -19.91
CA GLU A 47 -3.78 -6.97 -19.40
C GLU A 47 -3.60 -6.83 -17.89
N ASP A 48 -3.34 -7.92 -17.16
CA ASP A 48 -3.09 -7.86 -15.72
C ASP A 48 -1.65 -7.45 -15.44
N ILE A 49 -0.70 -7.85 -16.30
CA ILE A 49 0.71 -7.42 -16.21
C ILE A 49 0.78 -5.89 -16.20
N ASP A 50 0.13 -5.24 -17.16
CA ASP A 50 0.16 -3.77 -17.31
C ASP A 50 -0.42 -3.07 -16.08
N LYS A 51 -1.53 -3.59 -15.52
CA LYS A 51 -2.17 -3.03 -14.33
C LYS A 51 -1.28 -3.19 -13.08
N MET A 52 -0.57 -4.32 -12.96
CA MET A 52 0.35 -4.55 -11.84
C MET A 52 1.63 -3.71 -11.93
N GLN A 53 1.99 -3.15 -13.08
CA GLN A 53 3.17 -2.28 -13.18
C GLN A 53 3.05 -0.98 -12.37
N PHE A 54 1.82 -0.51 -12.10
CA PHE A 54 1.65 0.60 -11.18
C PHE A 54 2.14 0.24 -9.77
N ALA A 55 1.78 -0.96 -9.29
CA ALA A 55 2.23 -1.48 -8.00
C ALA A 55 3.76 -1.59 -7.92
N VAL A 56 4.41 -2.08 -8.98
CA VAL A 56 5.89 -2.18 -9.05
C VAL A 56 6.58 -0.83 -8.77
N ASN A 57 6.00 0.32 -9.18
CA ASN A 57 6.56 1.63 -8.84
C ASN A 57 6.54 1.91 -7.33
N LEU A 58 5.44 1.56 -6.66
CA LEU A 58 5.23 1.79 -5.24
C LEU A 58 6.14 0.87 -4.42
N GLU A 59 6.29 -0.35 -4.86
CA GLU A 59 7.15 -1.36 -4.21
C GLU A 59 8.63 -0.98 -4.30
N PHE A 60 9.07 -0.39 -5.42
CA PHE A 60 10.40 0.22 -5.49
C PHE A 60 10.56 1.41 -4.53
N LEU A 61 9.53 2.26 -4.43
CA LEU A 61 9.53 3.41 -3.54
C LEU A 61 9.66 2.97 -2.08
N GLU A 62 8.85 2.00 -1.65
CA GLU A 62 8.81 1.48 -0.29
C GLU A 62 10.08 0.71 0.06
N ALA A 63 10.51 -0.21 -0.81
CA ALA A 63 11.74 -0.97 -0.60
C ALA A 63 12.96 -0.06 -0.44
N GLU A 64 13.16 0.91 -1.35
CA GLU A 64 14.26 1.86 -1.21
C GLU A 64 14.15 2.67 0.08
N TYR A 65 12.96 3.16 0.41
CA TYR A 65 12.77 3.99 1.58
C TYR A 65 13.12 3.26 2.88
N PHE A 66 12.57 2.07 3.09
CA PHE A 66 12.81 1.28 4.30
C PHE A 66 14.23 0.72 4.37
N LEU A 67 14.80 0.27 3.24
CA LEU A 67 16.19 -0.22 3.19
C LEU A 67 17.19 0.88 3.56
N TRP A 68 17.05 2.06 2.94
CA TRP A 68 17.95 3.17 3.25
C TRP A 68 17.83 3.61 4.69
N ALA A 69 16.62 3.73 5.23
CA ALA A 69 16.43 4.18 6.59
C ALA A 69 17.02 3.23 7.64
N SER A 70 16.86 1.92 7.47
CA SER A 70 17.32 0.90 8.41
C SER A 70 18.80 0.54 8.23
N TYR A 71 19.21 0.23 7.00
CA TYR A 71 20.56 -0.26 6.71
C TYR A 71 21.52 0.86 6.33
N GLY A 72 21.04 1.89 5.64
CA GLY A 72 21.88 2.93 5.04
C GLY A 72 22.32 2.62 3.61
N PHE A 73 21.68 1.66 2.94
CA PHE A 73 21.85 1.33 1.53
C PHE A 73 20.58 0.68 0.99
N GLY A 74 20.38 0.72 -0.34
CA GLY A 74 19.14 0.28 -1.00
C GLY A 74 19.24 -1.06 -1.74
N LEU A 75 18.38 -1.24 -2.75
CA LEU A 75 18.27 -2.48 -3.51
C LEU A 75 19.54 -2.83 -4.29
N ASP A 76 20.36 -1.84 -4.65
CA ASP A 76 21.62 -2.05 -5.36
C ASP A 76 22.62 -2.92 -4.57
N VAL A 77 22.42 -3.03 -3.26
CA VAL A 77 23.20 -3.91 -2.37
C VAL A 77 22.40 -5.15 -1.98
N VAL A 78 21.14 -4.98 -1.55
CA VAL A 78 20.35 -6.08 -0.97
C VAL A 78 19.81 -7.05 -2.02
N ALA A 79 19.46 -6.55 -3.20
CA ALA A 79 18.88 -7.34 -4.28
C ALA A 79 19.26 -6.75 -5.64
N PRO A 80 20.56 -6.76 -6.03
CA PRO A 80 21.10 -5.97 -7.15
C PRO A 80 20.47 -6.26 -8.51
N ASN A 81 19.81 -7.41 -8.68
CA ASN A 81 19.13 -7.78 -9.91
C ASN A 81 17.73 -7.16 -10.05
N LEU A 82 17.07 -6.79 -8.95
CA LEU A 82 15.69 -6.27 -8.98
C LEU A 82 15.58 -4.87 -9.62
N PRO A 83 16.48 -3.90 -9.36
CA PRO A 83 16.38 -2.58 -9.97
C PRO A 83 16.56 -2.54 -11.49
N MET A 84 17.02 -3.64 -12.11
CA MET A 84 17.30 -3.76 -13.55
C MET A 84 18.11 -2.58 -14.11
N SER A 85 19.17 -2.17 -13.42
CA SER A 85 20.01 -1.01 -13.75
C SER A 85 19.32 0.36 -13.72
N GLY A 86 18.12 0.46 -13.12
CA GLY A 86 17.48 1.73 -12.82
C GLY A 86 18.33 2.59 -11.88
N PRO A 87 18.25 3.93 -11.95
CA PRO A 87 19.10 4.82 -11.16
C PRO A 87 18.83 4.71 -9.64
N PRO A 88 19.84 4.91 -8.78
CA PRO A 88 19.65 4.95 -7.32
C PRO A 88 18.79 6.13 -6.90
N PRO A 89 18.11 6.05 -5.73
CA PRO A 89 17.30 7.15 -5.23
C PRO A 89 18.15 8.36 -4.86
N ILE A 90 17.56 9.54 -4.97
CA ILE A 90 18.16 10.82 -4.57
C ILE A 90 17.89 11.05 -3.09
N GLY A 91 18.93 11.39 -2.33
CA GLY A 91 18.80 11.92 -0.97
C GLY A 91 18.36 10.93 0.11
N ALA A 92 18.13 9.66 -0.26
CA ALA A 92 17.91 8.58 0.68
C ALA A 92 19.14 8.39 1.59
N ARG A 93 18.91 8.15 2.87
CA ARG A 93 19.98 7.94 3.86
C ARG A 93 19.50 7.13 5.05
N LYS A 94 20.46 6.68 5.86
CA LYS A 94 20.16 6.05 7.14
C LYS A 94 19.44 7.02 8.07
N ALA A 95 18.31 6.58 8.62
CA ALA A 95 17.56 7.32 9.61
C ALA A 95 18.18 7.12 11.01
N HIS A 96 18.06 8.12 11.86
CA HIS A 96 18.44 8.00 13.27
C HIS A 96 17.29 7.37 14.06
N LEU A 97 17.21 6.04 14.00
CA LEU A 97 16.16 5.25 14.65
C LEU A 97 16.67 4.68 15.98
N ASP A 98 15.79 4.63 16.99
CA ASP A 98 16.01 3.78 18.15
C ASP A 98 15.98 2.29 17.77
N GLN A 99 16.46 1.44 18.67
CA GLN A 99 16.61 0.01 18.39
C GLN A 99 15.30 -0.68 18.02
N LEU A 100 14.20 -0.35 18.69
CA LEU A 100 12.90 -0.97 18.44
C LEU A 100 12.40 -0.57 17.06
N THR A 101 12.40 0.73 16.78
CA THR A 101 11.95 1.27 15.50
C THR A 101 12.81 0.74 14.37
N ASN A 102 14.14 0.70 14.53
CA ASN A 102 15.02 0.14 13.50
C ASN A 102 14.69 -1.33 13.21
N ASN A 103 14.44 -2.16 14.23
CA ASN A 103 14.09 -3.56 14.03
C ASN A 103 12.77 -3.70 13.24
N ILE A 104 11.77 -2.87 13.54
CA ILE A 104 10.51 -2.86 12.80
C ILE A 104 10.73 -2.45 11.33
N ILE A 105 11.50 -1.39 11.08
CA ILE A 105 11.76 -0.91 9.72
C ILE A 105 12.62 -1.90 8.92
N VAL A 106 13.47 -2.69 9.57
CA VAL A 106 14.15 -3.84 8.93
C VAL A 106 13.15 -4.87 8.44
N GLU A 107 12.14 -5.22 9.23
CA GLU A 107 11.11 -6.16 8.80
C GLU A 107 10.32 -5.63 7.59
N PHE A 108 9.93 -4.35 7.60
CA PHE A 108 9.28 -3.71 6.45
C PHE A 108 10.19 -3.74 5.21
N ALA A 109 11.47 -3.38 5.37
CA ALA A 109 12.42 -3.41 4.26
C ALA A 109 12.57 -4.82 3.64
N ASN A 110 12.59 -5.88 4.46
CA ASN A 110 12.65 -7.25 3.97
C ASN A 110 11.35 -7.68 3.28
N GLN A 111 10.21 -7.20 3.77
CA GLN A 111 8.89 -7.45 3.21
C GLN A 111 8.76 -6.86 1.79
N GLU A 112 9.13 -5.60 1.59
CA GLU A 112 9.04 -4.96 0.26
C GLU A 112 10.02 -5.57 -0.76
N VAL A 113 11.20 -6.03 -0.30
CA VAL A 113 12.09 -6.83 -1.16
C VAL A 113 11.40 -8.14 -1.57
N GLY A 114 10.64 -8.75 -0.67
CA GLY A 114 9.81 -9.93 -0.93
C GLY A 114 8.67 -9.65 -1.91
N HIS A 115 8.01 -8.51 -1.80
CA HIS A 115 6.97 -8.06 -2.73
C HIS A 115 7.53 -7.90 -4.15
N LEU A 116 8.65 -7.17 -4.31
CA LEU A 116 9.33 -7.03 -5.61
C LEU A 116 9.74 -8.39 -6.21
N ARG A 117 10.21 -9.33 -5.39
CA ARG A 117 10.51 -10.70 -5.87
C ARG A 117 9.26 -11.44 -6.35
N SER A 118 8.14 -11.27 -5.66
CA SER A 118 6.86 -11.92 -5.98
C SER A 118 6.22 -11.33 -7.24
N LEU A 119 6.32 -10.02 -7.42
CA LEU A 119 5.95 -9.33 -8.65
C LEU A 119 6.82 -9.80 -9.81
N ASN A 120 8.15 -9.79 -9.64
CA ASN A 120 9.08 -10.20 -10.69
C ASN A 120 8.86 -11.65 -11.14
N SER A 121 8.55 -12.57 -10.22
CA SER A 121 8.32 -13.98 -10.57
C SER A 121 6.99 -14.25 -11.26
N THR A 122 6.00 -13.35 -11.15
CA THR A 122 4.63 -13.58 -11.65
C THR A 122 4.30 -12.71 -12.85
N VAL A 123 4.49 -11.39 -12.71
CA VAL A 123 4.13 -10.38 -13.73
C VAL A 123 5.34 -9.63 -14.28
N GLY A 124 6.54 -9.93 -13.78
CA GLY A 124 7.76 -9.20 -14.12
C GLY A 124 7.84 -7.84 -13.43
N VAL A 125 9.03 -7.24 -13.49
CA VAL A 125 9.30 -5.85 -13.11
C VAL A 125 10.01 -5.11 -14.24
N PHE A 126 10.18 -3.81 -14.10
CA PHE A 126 10.91 -2.95 -15.02
C PHE A 126 12.01 -2.19 -14.27
N PRO A 127 12.92 -1.48 -14.97
CA PRO A 127 13.96 -0.69 -14.31
C PRO A 127 13.39 0.29 -13.29
N ARG A 128 13.93 0.23 -12.07
CA ARG A 128 13.55 1.11 -10.94
C ARG A 128 13.50 2.57 -11.43
N PRO A 129 12.40 3.30 -11.21
CA PRO A 129 12.33 4.72 -11.58
C PRO A 129 13.26 5.56 -10.70
N LEU A 130 13.59 6.79 -11.14
CA LEU A 130 14.32 7.73 -10.30
C LEU A 130 13.39 8.23 -9.17
N LEU A 131 13.75 7.92 -7.93
CA LEU A 131 12.99 8.29 -6.73
C LEU A 131 13.68 9.44 -6.01
N ASP A 132 12.93 10.49 -5.65
CA ASP A 132 13.42 11.55 -4.76
C ASP A 132 12.95 11.30 -3.33
N LEU A 133 13.82 10.67 -2.56
CA LEU A 133 13.61 10.36 -1.14
C LEU A 133 14.30 11.39 -0.23
N SER A 134 14.68 12.55 -0.76
CA SER A 134 15.36 13.57 0.02
C SER A 134 14.47 14.15 1.12
N ALA A 135 15.07 14.53 2.25
CA ALA A 135 14.38 15.25 3.32
C ALA A 135 13.68 16.52 2.81
N LYS A 136 14.22 17.17 1.77
CA LYS A 136 13.61 18.34 1.13
C LYS A 136 12.28 18.00 0.44
N ASN A 137 12.18 16.84 -0.22
CA ASN A 137 10.94 16.41 -0.84
C ASN A 137 9.86 16.11 0.22
N PHE A 138 10.23 15.39 1.28
CA PHE A 138 9.34 15.16 2.42
C PHE A 138 8.92 16.46 3.12
N ALA A 139 9.83 17.43 3.30
CA ALA A 139 9.49 18.73 3.85
C ALA A 139 8.38 19.42 3.05
N LYS A 140 8.42 19.36 1.71
CA LYS A 140 7.37 19.92 0.87
C LYS A 140 6.02 19.22 1.09
N ILE A 141 6.00 17.88 1.15
CA ILE A 141 4.78 17.11 1.39
C ILE A 141 4.14 17.49 2.72
N PHE A 142 4.96 17.62 3.77
CA PHE A 142 4.48 18.02 5.09
C PHE A 142 4.04 19.50 5.11
N ASP A 143 4.79 20.41 4.49
CA ASP A 143 4.37 21.82 4.38
C ASP A 143 2.99 21.95 3.70
N ASP A 144 2.77 21.18 2.62
CA ASP A 144 1.50 21.13 1.90
C ASP A 144 0.37 20.55 2.79
N ALA A 145 0.65 19.49 3.54
CA ALA A 145 -0.31 18.87 4.46
C ALA A 145 -0.70 19.80 5.63
N PHE A 146 0.24 20.59 6.14
CA PHE A 146 0.02 21.56 7.22
C PHE A 146 -0.48 22.93 6.72
N GLY A 147 -0.48 23.16 5.40
CA GLY A 147 -0.88 24.42 4.77
C GLY A 147 0.08 25.59 5.01
N HIS A 148 1.27 25.35 5.55
CA HIS A 148 2.32 26.35 5.78
C HIS A 148 3.69 25.68 5.95
N LYS A 149 4.76 26.48 5.79
CA LYS A 149 6.13 25.97 5.95
C LYS A 149 6.46 25.67 7.41
N LEU A 150 6.87 24.44 7.70
CA LEU A 150 7.36 24.04 9.01
C LEU A 150 8.75 24.63 9.28
N VAL A 151 8.99 25.03 10.53
CA VAL A 151 10.28 25.56 10.99
C VAL A 151 10.70 24.83 12.28
N PRO A 152 11.75 23.99 12.26
CA PRO A 152 12.55 23.63 11.08
C PRO A 152 11.75 22.79 10.05
N PRO A 153 12.22 22.70 8.78
CA PRO A 153 11.59 21.83 7.78
C PRO A 153 11.51 20.38 8.28
N PHE A 154 10.45 19.67 7.87
CA PHE A 154 10.30 18.26 8.23
C PHE A 154 11.43 17.42 7.61
N ASP A 155 12.04 16.56 8.42
CA ASP A 155 13.12 15.66 8.01
C ASP A 155 12.78 14.26 8.52
N PRO A 156 12.43 13.31 7.63
CA PRO A 156 12.03 11.98 8.06
C PRO A 156 13.18 11.21 8.72
N TYR A 157 14.43 11.54 8.41
CA TYR A 157 15.59 10.78 8.87
C TYR A 157 16.12 11.22 10.24
N ARG A 158 15.51 12.24 10.85
CA ARG A 158 16.02 12.90 12.06
C ARG A 158 15.89 12.06 13.33
N ASP A 159 14.75 11.39 13.50
CA ASP A 159 14.42 10.58 14.68
C ASP A 159 13.32 9.57 14.34
N SER A 160 13.12 8.57 15.21
CA SER A 160 12.10 7.52 15.05
C SER A 160 10.70 8.07 14.81
N LEU A 161 10.29 9.10 15.55
CA LEU A 161 8.94 9.66 15.44
C LEU A 161 8.72 10.30 14.07
N SER A 162 9.69 11.10 13.61
CA SER A 162 9.64 11.74 12.30
C SER A 162 9.62 10.70 11.18
N TYR A 163 10.43 9.64 11.31
CA TYR A 163 10.43 8.56 10.34
C TYR A 163 9.08 7.84 10.30
N MET A 164 8.55 7.43 11.46
CA MET A 164 7.25 6.77 11.53
C MET A 164 6.09 7.63 11.00
N LEU A 165 6.10 8.94 11.27
CA LEU A 165 5.12 9.87 10.70
C LEU A 165 5.21 9.93 9.18
N SER A 166 6.43 9.96 8.64
CA SER A 166 6.63 9.96 7.19
C SER A 166 6.21 8.65 6.53
N CYS A 167 6.26 7.52 7.25
CA CYS A 167 5.77 6.24 6.76
C CYS A 167 4.27 6.29 6.46
N TYR A 168 3.46 7.19 7.01
CA TYR A 168 2.04 7.31 6.63
C TYR A 168 1.82 7.91 5.24
N VAL A 169 2.84 8.53 4.63
CA VAL A 169 2.74 9.13 3.30
C VAL A 169 2.70 8.06 2.20
N ILE A 170 3.34 6.91 2.41
CA ILE A 170 3.66 5.97 1.32
C ILE A 170 2.64 4.82 1.18
N PRO A 171 2.37 3.98 2.21
CA PRO A 171 1.56 2.77 2.11
C PRO A 171 0.09 3.05 1.79
N TYR A 172 -0.43 4.23 2.15
CA TYR A 172 -1.81 4.58 1.79
C TYR A 172 -2.01 4.67 0.27
N VAL A 173 -0.94 5.00 -0.48
CA VAL A 173 -0.95 4.99 -1.94
C VAL A 173 -0.88 3.57 -2.50
N GLY A 174 -0.06 2.69 -1.89
CA GLY A 174 0.01 1.23 -2.17
C GLY A 174 -1.34 0.54 -2.05
N LEU A 175 -1.96 0.70 -0.88
CA LEU A 175 -3.26 0.11 -0.55
C LEU A 175 -4.36 0.52 -1.52
N VAL A 176 -4.47 1.82 -1.81
CA VAL A 176 -5.47 2.34 -2.77
C VAL A 176 -5.17 1.82 -4.18
N GLY A 177 -3.90 1.66 -4.53
CA GLY A 177 -3.47 1.03 -5.78
C GLY A 177 -3.99 -0.40 -5.92
N TYR A 178 -3.77 -1.25 -4.91
CA TYR A 178 -4.23 -2.64 -4.94
C TYR A 178 -5.75 -2.77 -4.91
N VAL A 179 -6.42 -2.05 -4.00
CA VAL A 179 -7.89 -2.08 -3.91
C VAL A 179 -8.53 -1.58 -5.21
N GLY A 180 -7.99 -0.51 -5.81
CA GLY A 180 -8.47 0.03 -7.07
C GLY A 180 -8.18 -0.87 -8.28
N THR A 181 -7.09 -1.64 -8.22
CA THR A 181 -6.70 -2.58 -9.28
C THR A 181 -7.47 -3.89 -9.20
N ASN A 182 -7.84 -4.35 -8.00
CA ASN A 182 -8.46 -5.65 -7.75
C ASN A 182 -9.66 -6.00 -8.65
N PRO A 183 -10.64 -5.09 -8.89
CA PRO A 183 -11.80 -5.39 -9.76
C PRO A 183 -11.42 -5.63 -11.23
N ASN A 184 -10.22 -5.22 -11.63
CA ASN A 184 -9.76 -5.23 -13.03
C ASN A 184 -8.76 -6.35 -13.34
N ILE A 185 -8.40 -7.17 -12.36
CA ILE A 185 -7.55 -8.36 -12.55
C ILE A 185 -8.41 -9.55 -12.93
N ASN A 186 -7.95 -10.38 -13.87
CA ASN A 186 -8.69 -11.54 -14.38
C ASN A 186 -8.00 -12.87 -14.08
N GLY A 187 -6.69 -12.96 -14.29
CA GLY A 187 -5.86 -14.15 -14.14
C GLY A 187 -5.78 -14.63 -12.70
N TYR A 188 -5.85 -15.95 -12.50
CA TYR A 188 -5.98 -16.52 -11.15
C TYR A 188 -4.69 -16.40 -10.32
N GLU A 189 -3.51 -16.45 -10.96
CA GLU A 189 -2.22 -16.24 -10.28
C GLU A 189 -2.03 -14.77 -9.95
N THR A 190 -2.39 -13.86 -10.87
CA THR A 190 -2.32 -12.42 -10.61
C THR A 190 -3.28 -11.97 -9.53
N LYS A 191 -4.51 -12.52 -9.46
CA LYS A 191 -5.44 -12.28 -8.34
C LYS A 191 -4.86 -12.73 -7.01
N ARG A 192 -4.25 -13.92 -6.99
CA ARG A 192 -3.61 -14.45 -5.79
C ARG A 192 -2.44 -13.57 -5.34
N LEU A 193 -1.62 -13.11 -6.29
CA LEU A 193 -0.53 -12.18 -6.02
C LEU A 193 -1.06 -10.87 -5.43
N LEU A 194 -1.98 -10.19 -6.12
CA LEU A 194 -2.56 -8.92 -5.67
C LEU A 194 -3.18 -9.07 -4.28
N ALA A 195 -3.99 -10.09 -4.05
CA ALA A 195 -4.63 -10.32 -2.76
C ALA A 195 -3.61 -10.62 -1.64
N GLY A 196 -2.51 -11.30 -1.97
CA GLY A 196 -1.42 -11.58 -1.04
C GLY A 196 -0.68 -10.31 -0.62
N LEU A 197 -0.32 -9.45 -1.57
CA LEU A 197 0.31 -8.15 -1.31
C LEU A 197 -0.63 -7.25 -0.50
N LEU A 198 -1.88 -7.10 -0.96
CA LEU A 198 -2.92 -6.33 -0.29
C LEU A 198 -3.13 -6.77 1.17
N GLY A 199 -3.21 -8.08 1.42
CA GLY A 199 -3.47 -8.60 2.76
C GLY A 199 -2.37 -8.29 3.76
N VAL A 200 -1.14 -8.14 3.28
CA VAL A 200 0.04 -7.81 4.09
C VAL A 200 0.16 -6.30 4.32
N GLU A 201 -0.20 -5.48 3.33
CA GLU A 201 -0.18 -4.02 3.43
C GLU A 201 -1.35 -3.43 4.24
N SER A 202 -2.45 -4.16 4.40
CA SER A 202 -3.68 -3.67 5.04
C SER A 202 -3.62 -3.56 6.57
N GLY A 203 -2.51 -3.95 7.20
CA GLY A 203 -2.28 -3.84 8.65
C GLY A 203 -2.15 -5.16 9.39
#